data_AF-A0A7J8M910-F1
#
_entry.id   AF-A0A7J8M910-F1
#
_cell.length_a   1.000
_cell.length_b   1.000
_cell.length_c   1.000
_cell.angle_alpha   90.00
_cell.angle_beta   90.00
_cell.angle_gamma   90.00
#
_symmetry.space_group_name_H-M   'P 1'
#
loop_
_entity.id
_entity.type
_entity.pdbx_description
1 polymer ?
#
loop_
_entity_poly.entity_id
_entity_poly.type
_entity_poly.pdbx_seq_one_letter_code
_entity_poly.pdbx_strand_id
1 'polypeptide(L)'
;MGYNRYLGKCSIFDDELWGILDGLAFIHNMRREGVLMQTDSLEVVQAIQDSSFSSLNSALIRRIHHLLLNARPWMIQHCPRVYNKIVDYLAKMAFDISQGLKIFEEISREVLALSPMSQAS
;
A
#
# COMPACT_ATOMS: atom_id res chain seq x y z
N MET A 1 6.94 3.03 -10.91
CA MET A 1 5.66 2.32 -11.03
C MET A 1 4.79 2.62 -9.83
N GLY A 2 3.49 2.76 -10.04
CA GLY A 2 2.48 2.93 -8.99
C GLY A 2 1.22 2.14 -9.36
N TYR A 3 0.30 1.99 -8.42
CA TYR A 3 -1.00 1.38 -8.69
C TYR A 3 -2.09 2.06 -7.87
N ASN A 4 -3.32 1.95 -8.33
CA ASN A 4 -4.48 2.35 -7.54
C ASN A 4 -5.67 1.45 -7.87
N ARG A 5 -6.63 1.36 -6.95
CA ARG A 5 -7.85 0.56 -7.12
C ARG A 5 -9.04 1.33 -6.61
N TYR A 6 -10.10 1.39 -7.40
CA TYR A 6 -11.39 1.87 -6.92
C TYR A 6 -12.17 0.73 -6.25
N LEU A 7 -12.47 0.87 -4.95
CA LEU A 7 -13.14 -0.15 -4.13
C LEU A 7 -14.64 0.12 -3.89
N GLY A 8 -15.18 1.24 -4.35
CA GLY A 8 -16.56 1.64 -4.04
C GLY A 8 -16.74 2.06 -2.59
N LYS A 9 -17.77 1.56 -1.90
CA LYS A 9 -18.01 1.85 -0.47
C LYS A 9 -17.17 0.92 0.40
N CYS A 10 -16.07 1.43 0.94
CA CYS A 10 -15.21 0.75 1.90
C CYS A 10 -14.80 1.71 3.02
N SER A 11 -14.32 1.17 4.15
CA SER A 11 -13.70 1.99 5.19
C SER A 11 -12.30 2.43 4.77
N ILE A 12 -11.80 3.53 5.34
CA ILE A 12 -10.40 3.98 5.11
C ILE A 12 -9.42 2.87 5.50
N PHE A 13 -9.71 2.14 6.57
CA PHE A 13 -8.90 1.01 7.03
C PHE A 13 -8.87 -0.13 6.00
N ASP A 14 -10.01 -0.50 5.43
CA ASP A 14 -10.08 -1.53 4.39
C ASP A 14 -9.37 -1.08 3.10
N ASP A 15 -9.51 0.18 2.70
CA ASP A 15 -8.86 0.74 1.50
C ASP A 15 -7.34 0.63 1.59
N GLU A 16 -6.76 1.02 2.73
CA GLU A 16 -5.33 0.86 3.00
C GLU A 16 -4.86 -0.60 2.96
N LEU A 17 -5.63 -1.51 3.57
CA LEU A 17 -5.30 -2.95 3.55
C LEU A 17 -5.36 -3.54 2.13
N TRP A 18 -6.32 -3.13 1.31
CA TRP A 18 -6.39 -3.51 -0.09
C TRP A 18 -5.20 -2.97 -0.88
N GLY A 19 -4.81 -1.73 -0.63
CA GLY A 19 -3.59 -1.14 -1.18
C GLY A 19 -2.37 -1.99 -0.87
N ILE A 20 -2.19 -2.44 0.38
CA ILE A 20 -1.08 -3.33 0.76
C ILE A 20 -1.17 -4.68 0.05
N LEU A 21 -2.36 -5.28 0.00
CA LEU A 21 -2.56 -6.58 -0.67
C LEU A 21 -2.17 -6.52 -2.16
N ASP A 22 -2.61 -5.49 -2.87
CA ASP A 22 -2.28 -5.28 -4.28
C ASP A 22 -0.78 -5.10 -4.50
N GLY A 23 -0.12 -4.33 -3.62
CA GLY A 23 1.33 -4.14 -3.66
C GLY A 23 2.10 -5.44 -3.43
N LEU A 24 1.67 -6.25 -2.46
CA LEU A 24 2.27 -7.56 -2.19
C LEU A 24 2.09 -8.53 -3.35
N ALA A 25 0.90 -8.58 -3.95
CA ALA A 25 0.63 -9.41 -5.12
C ALA A 25 1.52 -8.99 -6.32
N PHE A 26 1.70 -7.68 -6.50
CA PHE A 26 2.55 -7.14 -7.55
C PHE A 26 4.03 -7.50 -7.35
N ILE A 27 4.56 -7.29 -6.14
CA ILE A 27 5.95 -7.64 -5.78
C ILE A 27 6.20 -9.15 -5.94
N HIS A 28 5.24 -9.98 -5.52
CA HIS A 28 5.32 -11.43 -5.66
C HIS A 28 5.42 -11.85 -7.13
N ASN A 29 4.60 -11.25 -8.00
CA ASN A 29 4.66 -11.51 -9.45
C ASN A 29 6.00 -11.08 -10.08
N MET A 30 6.65 -10.06 -9.51
CA MET A 30 7.97 -9.60 -9.96
C MET A 30 9.14 -10.43 -9.43
N ARG A 31 8.89 -11.46 -8.60
CA ARG A 31 9.92 -12.29 -7.96
C ARG A 31 10.98 -11.47 -7.20
N ARG A 32 10.58 -10.36 -6.59
CA ARG A 32 11.45 -9.55 -5.73
C ARG A 32 11.39 -10.05 -4.30
N GLU A 33 12.55 -10.14 -3.66
CA GLU A 33 12.70 -10.46 -2.24
C GLU A 33 12.92 -9.18 -1.44
N GLY A 34 12.57 -9.19 -0.14
CA GLY A 34 12.77 -8.02 0.72
C GLY A 34 11.71 -6.95 0.50
N VAL A 35 10.67 -6.94 1.33
CA VAL A 35 9.55 -5.99 1.18
C VAL A 35 9.57 -4.94 2.28
N LEU A 36 9.75 -3.67 1.91
CA LEU A 36 9.49 -2.52 2.77
C LEU A 36 8.14 -1.90 2.39
N MET A 37 7.19 -1.91 3.33
CA MET A 37 5.90 -1.24 3.19
C MET A 37 5.84 -0.01 4.08
N GLN A 38 5.28 1.07 3.56
CA GLN A 38 5.04 2.31 4.30
C GLN A 38 3.59 2.73 4.09
N THR A 39 2.92 3.10 5.19
CA THR A 39 1.55 3.63 5.20
C THR A 39 1.48 4.74 6.24
N ASP A 40 0.60 5.72 6.05
CA ASP A 40 0.30 6.76 7.04
C ASP A 40 -0.78 6.32 8.04
N SER A 41 -1.27 5.09 7.94
CA SER A 41 -2.19 4.48 8.90
C SER A 41 -1.44 3.65 9.95
N LEU A 42 -1.33 4.20 11.16
CA LEU A 42 -0.76 3.46 12.30
C LEU A 42 -1.61 2.23 12.66
N GLU A 43 -2.92 2.32 12.49
CA GLU A 43 -3.86 1.21 12.73
C GLU A 43 -3.54 0.01 11.83
N VAL A 44 -3.24 0.26 10.55
CA VAL A 44 -2.87 -0.77 9.57
C VAL A 44 -1.51 -1.41 9.90
N VAL A 45 -0.53 -0.60 10.32
CA VAL A 45 0.77 -1.10 10.78
C VAL A 45 0.57 -2.06 11.96
N GLN A 46 -0.24 -1.67 12.95
CA GLN A 46 -0.54 -2.51 14.10
C GLN A 46 -1.28 -3.79 13.70
N ALA A 47 -2.27 -3.69 12.82
CA ALA A 47 -3.04 -4.84 12.37
C ALA A 47 -2.21 -5.89 11.63
N ILE A 48 -1.15 -5.48 10.91
CA ILE A 48 -0.26 -6.39 10.17
C ILE A 48 0.91 -6.89 11.04
N GLN A 49 1.40 -6.09 11.99
CA GLN A 49 2.47 -6.53 12.90
C GLN A 49 1.96 -7.44 14.01
N ASP A 50 0.76 -7.16 14.52
CA ASP A 50 0.19 -7.91 15.63
C ASP A 50 -0.53 -9.16 15.13
N SER A 51 0.11 -10.32 15.35
CA SER A 51 -0.51 -11.62 15.05
C SER A 51 -1.83 -11.85 15.79
N SER A 52 -2.11 -11.14 16.89
CA SER A 52 -3.40 -11.20 17.58
C SER A 52 -4.51 -10.47 16.83
N PHE A 53 -4.20 -9.43 16.05
CA PHE A 53 -5.17 -8.78 15.15
C PHE A 53 -5.58 -9.69 13.99
N SER A 54 -4.70 -10.60 13.56
CA SER A 54 -5.04 -11.62 12.56
C SER A 54 -6.15 -12.58 13.03
N SER A 55 -6.35 -12.70 14.35
CA SER A 55 -7.43 -13.48 14.95
C SER A 55 -8.79 -12.77 14.97
N LEU A 56 -8.82 -11.45 14.75
CA LEU A 56 -10.04 -10.64 14.60
C LEU A 56 -10.55 -10.71 13.14
N ASN A 57 -10.92 -11.91 12.68
CA ASN A 57 -11.82 -12.27 11.57
C ASN A 57 -11.71 -11.58 10.18
N SER A 58 -10.77 -10.68 9.91
CA SER A 58 -10.64 -10.09 8.57
C SER A 58 -9.95 -11.06 7.62
N ALA A 59 -10.70 -11.57 6.64
CA ALA A 59 -10.15 -12.41 5.57
C ALA A 59 -9.03 -11.70 4.79
N LEU A 60 -9.08 -10.37 4.73
CA LEU A 60 -8.07 -9.53 4.08
C LEU A 60 -6.73 -9.57 4.82
N ILE A 61 -6.76 -9.35 6.15
CA ILE A 61 -5.55 -9.44 7.00
C ILE A 61 -4.92 -10.83 6.91
N ARG A 62 -5.74 -11.90 7.00
CA ARG A 62 -5.24 -13.28 6.86
C ARG A 62 -4.56 -13.50 5.50
N ARG A 63 -5.12 -12.95 4.42
CA ARG A 63 -4.54 -13.07 3.08
C ARG A 63 -3.20 -12.33 2.98
N ILE A 64 -3.11 -11.13 3.54
CA ILE A 64 -1.87 -10.35 3.62
C ILE A 64 -0.80 -11.14 4.36
N HIS A 65 -1.09 -11.66 5.56
CA HIS A 65 -0.12 -12.48 6.31
C HIS A 65 0.35 -13.70 5.53
N HIS A 66 -0.55 -14.39 4.83
CA HIS A 66 -0.19 -15.53 4.01
C HIS A 66 0.81 -15.17 2.90
N LEU A 67 0.66 -14.01 2.25
CA LEU A 67 1.64 -13.54 1.27
C LEU A 67 2.96 -13.14 1.91
N LEU A 68 2.92 -12.47 3.06
CA LEU A 68 4.11 -12.04 3.80
C LEU A 68 4.97 -13.22 4.30
N LEU A 69 4.36 -14.36 4.61
CA LEU A 69 5.10 -15.59 4.93
C LEU A 69 6.00 -16.04 3.78
N ASN A 70 5.58 -15.81 2.53
CA ASN A 70 6.31 -16.19 1.32
C ASN A 70 7.25 -15.09 0.80
N ALA A 71 7.20 -13.89 1.36
CA ALA A 71 7.95 -12.70 0.90
C ALA A 71 9.01 -12.23 1.91
N ARG A 72 9.48 -13.11 2.81
CA ARG A 72 10.48 -12.76 3.82
C ARG A 72 11.84 -12.42 3.17
N PRO A 73 12.60 -11.45 3.73
CA PRO A 73 12.24 -10.61 4.87
C PRO A 73 11.25 -9.51 4.47
N TRP A 74 10.40 -9.09 5.41
CA TRP A 74 9.51 -7.95 5.21
C TRP A 74 9.49 -7.04 6.44
N MET A 75 9.20 -5.75 6.22
CA MET A 75 8.99 -4.75 7.24
C MET A 75 7.84 -3.84 6.83
N ILE A 76 6.97 -3.50 7.77
CA ILE A 76 5.96 -2.45 7.63
C ILE A 76 6.21 -1.37 8.67
N GLN A 77 6.13 -0.11 8.26
CA GLN A 77 6.32 1.03 9.17
C GLN A 77 5.36 2.17 8.86
N HIS A 78 5.01 2.91 9.91
CA HIS A 78 4.22 4.13 9.77
C HIS A 78 5.08 5.26 9.17
N CYS A 79 4.53 5.98 8.19
CA CYS A 79 5.13 7.16 7.58
C CYS A 79 4.11 8.30 7.59
N PRO A 80 4.38 9.46 8.24
CA PRO A 80 3.44 10.57 8.27
C PRO A 80 2.95 10.97 6.87
N ARG A 81 1.66 11.30 6.73
CA ARG A 81 1.01 11.64 5.44
C ARG A 81 1.74 12.69 4.62
N VAL A 82 2.42 13.66 5.25
CA VAL A 82 3.23 14.69 4.58
C VAL A 82 4.38 14.10 3.75
N TYR A 83 4.83 12.91 4.10
CA TYR A 83 5.88 12.17 3.43
C TYR A 83 5.34 11.07 2.49
N ASN A 84 4.03 10.77 2.56
CA ASN A 84 3.34 9.79 1.70
C ASN A 84 2.53 10.43 0.55
N LYS A 85 2.95 11.63 0.09
CA LYS A 85 2.18 12.45 -0.87
C LYS A 85 1.97 11.80 -2.23
N ILE A 86 2.92 10.99 -2.70
CA ILE A 86 2.81 10.28 -3.98
C ILE A 86 1.67 9.26 -3.93
N VAL A 87 1.58 8.48 -2.85
CA VAL A 87 0.52 7.49 -2.66
C VAL A 87 -0.83 8.18 -2.49
N ASP A 88 -0.90 9.24 -1.68
CA ASP A 88 -2.13 10.03 -1.50
C ASP A 88 -2.64 10.64 -2.84
N TYR A 89 -1.72 11.11 -3.68
CA TYR A 89 -2.05 11.59 -5.02
C TYR A 89 -2.59 10.48 -5.92
N LEU A 90 -1.91 9.32 -5.96
CA LEU A 90 -2.34 8.17 -6.78
C LEU A 90 -3.69 7.61 -6.32
N ALA A 91 -3.93 7.56 -5.01
CA ALA A 91 -5.21 7.13 -4.43
C ALA A 91 -6.34 8.08 -4.85
N LYS A 92 -6.12 9.40 -4.80
CA LYS A 92 -7.10 10.40 -5.27
C LYS A 92 -7.46 10.24 -6.74
N MET A 93 -6.47 9.92 -7.59
CA MET A 93 -6.73 9.63 -9.00
C MET A 93 -7.60 8.39 -9.24
N ALA A 94 -7.74 7.49 -8.25
CA ALA A 94 -8.58 6.29 -8.38
C ALA A 94 -10.07 6.63 -8.38
N PHE A 95 -10.46 7.73 -7.72
CA PHE A 95 -11.86 8.14 -7.60
C PHE A 95 -12.47 8.62 -8.91
N ASP A 96 -11.65 9.06 -9.87
CA ASP A 96 -12.10 9.51 -11.18
C ASP A 96 -12.28 8.36 -12.20
N ILE A 97 -12.08 7.10 -11.79
CA ILE A 97 -12.02 5.95 -12.69
C ILE A 97 -13.19 4.99 -12.45
N SER A 98 -13.82 4.55 -13.55
CA SER A 98 -15.02 3.72 -13.58
C SER A 98 -14.80 2.22 -13.30
N GLN A 99 -13.94 1.86 -12.34
CA GLN A 99 -13.63 0.52 -11.80
C GLN A 99 -12.29 -0.14 -12.24
N GLY A 100 -11.67 -0.85 -11.30
CA GLY A 100 -10.52 -1.75 -11.53
C GLY A 100 -9.21 -1.35 -10.84
N LEU A 101 -8.23 -2.25 -10.89
CA LEU A 101 -6.82 -1.98 -10.54
C LEU A 101 -6.13 -1.37 -11.76
N LYS A 102 -5.53 -0.18 -11.60
CA LYS A 102 -4.71 0.46 -12.64
C LYS A 102 -3.25 0.42 -12.23
N ILE A 103 -2.39 0.13 -13.19
CA ILE A 103 -0.92 0.15 -13.03
C ILE A 103 -0.40 1.38 -13.78
N PHE A 104 0.43 2.17 -13.11
CA PHE A 104 1.15 3.31 -13.65
C PHE A 104 2.60 2.88 -13.86
N GLU A 105 3.05 2.71 -15.10
CA GLU A 105 4.42 2.30 -15.39
C GLU A 105 5.40 3.44 -15.09
N GLU A 106 5.04 4.66 -15.49
CA GLU A 106 5.76 5.90 -15.25
C GLU A 106 4.92 6.86 -14.40
N ILE A 107 5.48 7.33 -13.28
CA ILE A 107 4.87 8.37 -12.45
C ILE A 107 5.43 9.70 -12.96
N SER A 108 4.57 10.63 -13.36
CA SER A 108 4.97 11.93 -13.91
C SER A 108 5.96 12.67 -13.00
N ARG A 109 6.89 13.43 -13.58
CA ARG A 109 7.97 14.11 -12.84
C ARG A 109 7.42 15.07 -11.79
N GLU A 110 6.28 15.69 -12.07
CA GLU A 110 5.56 16.59 -11.17
C GLU A 110 5.08 15.87 -9.91
N VAL A 111 4.70 14.60 -10.03
CA VAL A 111 4.27 13.75 -8.90
C VAL A 111 5.50 13.25 -8.14
N LEU A 112 6.59 12.88 -8.83
CA LEU A 112 7.85 12.51 -8.18
C LEU A 112 8.44 13.66 -7.35
N ALA A 113 8.24 14.91 -7.77
CA ALA A 113 8.64 16.11 -7.03
C ALA A 113 7.86 16.32 -5.71
N LEU A 114 6.79 15.54 -5.47
CA LEU A 114 6.10 15.50 -4.18
C LEU A 114 6.84 14.64 -3.15
N SER A 115 7.85 13.86 -3.57
CA SER A 115 8.71 13.11 -2.66
C SER A 115 9.58 14.05 -1.85
N PRO A 116 9.64 13.92 -0.52
CA PRO A 116 10.54 14.71 0.34
C PRO A 116 12.02 14.53 -0.03
N MET A 117 12.36 13.41 -0.68
CA MET A 117 13.73 13.11 -1.11
C MET A 117 14.22 13.98 -2.28
N SER A 118 13.35 14.70 -2.99
CA SER A 118 13.77 15.62 -4.07
C SER A 118 14.06 17.04 -3.58
N GLN A 119 13.86 17.34 -2.29
CA GLN A 119 14.13 18.64 -1.69
C GLN A 119 15.38 18.66 -0.80
N ALA A 120 16.10 17.53 -0.72
CA ALA A 120 17.43 17.44 -0.14
C ALA A 120 18.46 17.46 -1.27
N SER A 121 18.88 18.67 -1.67
CA SER A 121 20.04 18.91 -2.53
C SER A 121 20.79 20.12 -2.00
#